data_AF-A0A3B9A5U0-F1
#
_entry.id   AF-A0A3B9A5U0-F1
#
_cell.length_a   1.000
_cell.length_b   1.000
_cell.length_c   1.000
_cell.angle_alpha   90.00
_cell.angle_beta   90.00
_cell.angle_gamma   90.00
#
_symmetry.space_group_name_H-M   'P 1'
#
loop_
_entity.id
_entity.type
_entity.pdbx_description
1 polymer ?
#
loop_
_entity_poly.entity_id
_entity_poly.type
_entity_poly.pdbx_seq_one_letter_code
_entity_poly.pdbx_strand_id
1 'polypeptide(L)'
;MVVESLIVLIPLLPLLAFFAIVLFAHRSNALSHWLALTGAGLAWLLSMLVFVQAVQTEELRQHPFAAAIEWLPTGSTAFQIGIQIDPLSAVTLFFVAWTVLMIFIYSIGYHNFGQPKGQHDRPGLPPHGAEIKDSHGHTHRVPSIEPMYARFFALISLFAFAMFLLVVTDNLLTLYIGWEIMGLCSYLLIGFWYGKESARNAMIKAFLTTRVGDVFMLLGLAALYSLTGTLNYQAILNNPAVLGGLANAASPLAGVSWAGLIGVLLIIGTIGKSAQFPLHIWLPDAMEGPTPVSAMIHAATMVSAGVYLVIRFFPLLSAGWDGHSPTLPMLVMGAVGAFTALFAATIAVAQNDIKRVLAYSTISQLGYMIAALGVGAYVAAAFHLVTHA
;
A
#
# COMPACT_ATOMS: atom_id res chain seq x y z
N MET A 1 20.24 16.34 -8.68
CA MET A 1 19.82 17.52 -7.86
C MET A 1 18.38 18.00 -8.11
N VAL A 2 17.97 18.44 -9.31
CA VAL A 2 16.58 18.97 -9.50
C VAL A 2 15.54 17.86 -9.34
N VAL A 3 15.74 16.70 -9.99
CA VAL A 3 14.78 15.58 -9.98
C VAL A 3 14.67 14.94 -8.59
N GLU A 4 15.78 14.70 -7.90
CA GLU A 4 15.80 14.18 -6.53
C GLU A 4 14.97 15.05 -5.56
N SER A 5 15.11 16.37 -5.66
CA SER A 5 14.31 17.32 -4.87
C SER A 5 12.81 17.17 -5.14
N LEU A 6 12.41 16.93 -6.40
CA LEU A 6 11.01 16.69 -6.76
C LEU A 6 10.49 15.38 -6.14
N ILE A 7 11.29 14.32 -6.17
CA ILE A 7 10.90 13.00 -5.64
C ILE A 7 10.60 13.07 -4.14
N VAL A 8 11.42 13.78 -3.36
CA VAL A 8 11.19 13.97 -1.91
C VAL A 8 9.87 14.72 -1.64
N LEU A 9 9.49 15.66 -2.49
CA LEU A 9 8.26 16.44 -2.32
C LEU A 9 6.99 15.61 -2.55
N ILE A 10 7.04 14.55 -3.35
CA ILE A 10 5.85 13.72 -3.69
C ILE A 10 5.13 13.22 -2.42
N PRO A 11 5.76 12.46 -1.51
CA PRO A 11 5.10 12.02 -0.28
C PRO A 11 4.80 13.18 0.68
N LEU A 12 5.65 14.21 0.73
CA LEU A 12 5.48 15.34 1.65
C LEU A 12 4.20 16.14 1.38
N LEU A 13 3.76 16.24 0.13
CA LEU A 13 2.57 17.01 -0.24
C LEU A 13 1.28 16.48 0.43
N PRO A 14 0.91 15.19 0.34
CA PRO A 14 -0.19 14.63 1.11
C PRO A 14 0.02 14.70 2.64
N LEU A 15 1.26 14.59 3.12
CA LEU A 15 1.56 14.71 4.54
C LEU A 15 1.27 16.12 5.08
N LEU A 16 1.69 17.15 4.33
CA LEU A 16 1.42 18.54 4.64
C LEU A 16 -0.09 18.82 4.59
N ALA A 17 -0.81 18.25 3.61
CA ALA A 17 -2.26 18.33 3.56
C ALA A 17 -2.90 17.71 4.81
N PHE A 18 -2.46 16.53 5.25
CA PHE A 18 -2.93 15.91 6.49
C PHE A 18 -2.77 16.84 7.70
N PHE A 19 -1.57 17.37 7.94
CA PHE A 19 -1.33 18.25 9.08
C PHE A 19 -2.11 19.57 8.96
N ALA A 20 -2.19 20.16 7.78
CA ALA A 20 -2.95 21.38 7.55
C ALA A 20 -4.45 21.18 7.84
N ILE A 21 -5.01 20.02 7.47
CA ILE A 21 -6.40 19.68 7.75
C ILE A 21 -6.63 19.52 9.25
N VAL A 22 -5.80 18.71 9.93
CA VAL A 22 -5.96 18.42 11.36
C VAL A 22 -5.78 19.68 12.20
N LEU A 23 -4.76 20.49 11.92
CA LEU A 23 -4.42 21.65 12.74
C LEU A 23 -5.31 22.86 12.45
N PHE A 24 -5.62 23.13 11.16
CA PHE A 24 -6.22 24.41 10.76
C PHE A 24 -7.58 24.26 10.07
N ALA A 25 -7.81 23.22 9.27
CA ALA A 25 -9.03 23.09 8.46
C ALA A 25 -10.14 22.21 9.05
N HIS A 26 -9.94 21.60 10.23
CA HIS A 26 -10.86 20.59 10.79
C HIS A 26 -12.31 21.05 10.97
N ARG A 27 -12.57 22.37 10.99
CA ARG A 27 -13.94 22.94 11.08
C ARG A 27 -14.59 23.23 9.74
N SER A 28 -13.82 23.26 8.65
CA SER A 28 -14.30 23.62 7.31
C SER A 28 -14.15 22.44 6.35
N ASN A 29 -15.29 21.89 5.94
CA ASN A 29 -15.33 20.79 4.98
C ASN A 29 -14.71 21.19 3.63
N ALA A 30 -15.04 22.39 3.14
CA ALA A 30 -14.55 22.91 1.87
C ALA A 30 -13.03 23.05 1.87
N LEU A 31 -12.47 23.68 2.91
CA LEU A 31 -11.03 23.85 3.02
C LEU A 31 -10.32 22.50 3.15
N SER A 32 -10.92 21.55 3.88
CA SER A 32 -10.34 20.23 4.11
C SER A 32 -10.16 19.42 2.82
N HIS A 33 -11.19 19.32 1.97
CA HIS A 33 -11.02 18.59 0.72
C HIS A 33 -10.16 19.33 -0.29
N TRP A 34 -10.18 20.67 -0.33
CA TRP A 34 -9.34 21.42 -1.28
C TRP A 34 -7.87 21.25 -0.93
N LEU A 35 -7.49 21.31 0.35
CA LEU A 35 -6.13 21.01 0.78
C LEU A 35 -5.70 19.58 0.40
N ALA A 36 -6.56 18.60 0.65
CA ALA A 36 -6.30 17.20 0.29
C ALA A 36 -6.16 17.01 -1.23
N LEU A 37 -7.09 17.54 -2.02
CA LEU A 37 -7.11 17.42 -3.47
C LEU A 37 -5.92 18.14 -4.12
N THR A 38 -5.56 19.34 -3.64
CA THR A 38 -4.37 20.05 -4.13
C THR A 38 -3.11 19.29 -3.75
N GLY A 39 -3.00 18.75 -2.53
CA GLY A 39 -1.87 17.91 -2.14
C GLY A 39 -1.71 16.68 -3.04
N ALA A 40 -2.79 15.93 -3.29
CA ALA A 40 -2.80 14.78 -4.18
C ALA A 40 -2.54 15.16 -5.65
N GLY A 41 -3.11 16.27 -6.13
CA GLY A 41 -2.92 16.77 -7.49
C GLY A 41 -1.49 17.23 -7.77
N LEU A 42 -0.86 17.92 -6.82
CA LEU A 42 0.56 18.29 -6.92
C LEU A 42 1.46 17.04 -6.85
N ALA A 43 1.16 16.09 -5.96
CA ALA A 43 1.90 14.82 -5.90
C ALA A 43 1.78 14.04 -7.21
N TRP A 44 0.59 14.04 -7.83
CA TRP A 44 0.38 13.45 -9.15
C TRP A 44 1.17 14.17 -10.24
N LEU A 45 1.15 15.50 -10.30
CA LEU A 45 1.93 16.28 -11.25
C LEU A 45 3.43 15.96 -11.14
N LEU A 46 3.97 15.99 -9.93
CA LEU A 46 5.38 15.64 -9.69
C LEU A 46 5.69 14.20 -10.08
N SER A 47 4.79 13.26 -9.78
CA SER A 47 4.93 11.85 -10.17
C SER A 47 4.96 11.68 -11.69
N MET A 48 4.13 12.42 -12.44
CA MET A 48 4.14 12.39 -13.91
C MET A 48 5.43 12.98 -14.48
N LEU A 49 5.94 14.07 -13.90
CA LEU A 49 7.22 14.65 -14.32
C LEU A 49 8.38 13.67 -14.10
N VAL A 50 8.44 13.04 -12.92
CA VAL A 50 9.44 12.01 -12.60
C VAL A 50 9.29 10.81 -13.54
N PHE A 51 8.07 10.37 -13.84
CA PHE A 51 7.83 9.26 -14.76
C PHE A 51 8.29 9.57 -16.19
N VAL A 52 7.96 10.76 -16.72
CA VAL A 52 8.42 11.18 -18.07
C VAL A 52 9.94 11.23 -18.14
N GLN A 53 10.59 11.78 -17.12
CA GLN A 53 12.06 11.79 -17.03
C GLN A 53 12.65 10.38 -16.94
N ALA A 54 12.02 9.50 -16.14
CA ALA A 54 12.45 8.11 -16.01
C ALA A 54 12.37 7.36 -17.35
N VAL A 55 11.31 7.55 -18.14
CA VAL A 55 11.16 6.93 -19.47
C VAL A 55 12.17 7.46 -20.48
N GLN A 56 12.57 8.73 -20.35
CA GLN A 56 13.56 9.37 -21.24
C GLN A 56 15.02 9.07 -20.84
N THR A 57 15.24 8.55 -19.64
CA THR A 57 16.60 8.26 -19.15
C THR A 57 17.06 6.90 -19.66
N GLU A 58 18.04 6.92 -20.56
CA GLU A 58 18.71 5.69 -20.99
C GLU A 58 19.37 5.00 -19.78
N GLU A 59 19.30 3.67 -19.75
CA GLU A 59 19.91 2.85 -18.69
C GLU A 59 19.48 3.19 -17.25
N LEU A 60 18.25 3.65 -17.02
CA LEU A 60 17.71 3.94 -15.67
C LEU A 60 17.91 2.79 -14.66
N ARG A 61 17.98 1.54 -15.13
CA ARG A 61 18.31 0.38 -14.28
C ARG A 61 19.72 0.49 -13.68
N GLN A 62 20.69 0.95 -14.45
CA GLN A 62 22.10 1.07 -14.04
C GLN A 62 22.33 2.36 -13.24
N HIS A 63 21.62 3.43 -13.59
CA HIS A 63 21.73 4.74 -12.94
C HIS A 63 20.36 5.24 -12.44
N PRO A 64 19.81 4.63 -11.37
CA PRO A 64 18.55 5.08 -10.80
C PRO A 64 18.71 6.46 -10.16
N PHE A 65 17.64 7.26 -10.15
CA PHE A 65 17.65 8.51 -9.38
C PHE A 65 17.69 8.16 -7.89
N ALA A 66 18.81 8.46 -7.23
CA ALA A 66 19.00 8.14 -5.83
C ALA A 66 19.61 9.31 -5.05
N ALA A 67 19.10 9.54 -3.85
CA ALA A 67 19.66 10.48 -2.89
C ALA A 67 19.39 9.97 -1.48
N ALA A 68 20.37 10.02 -0.60
CA ALA A 68 20.25 9.53 0.77
C ALA A 68 20.90 10.50 1.76
N ILE A 69 20.32 10.56 2.96
CA ILE A 69 20.86 11.30 4.10
C ILE A 69 21.08 10.34 5.28
N GLU A 70 22.11 10.60 6.07
CA GLU A 70 22.31 9.90 7.34
C GLU A 70 21.25 10.35 8.35
N TRP A 71 20.50 9.39 8.89
CA TRP A 71 19.37 9.67 9.76
C TRP A 71 19.64 9.27 11.21
N LEU A 72 20.03 8.02 11.46
CA LEU A 72 20.22 7.49 12.81
C LEU A 72 21.62 6.85 12.95
N PRO A 73 22.54 7.44 13.73
CA PRO A 73 23.85 6.85 13.97
C PRO A 73 23.72 5.59 14.83
N THR A 74 24.31 4.48 14.39
CA THR A 74 24.33 3.17 15.07
C THR A 74 25.72 2.80 15.59
N GLY A 75 26.58 3.81 15.80
CA GLY A 75 27.97 3.62 16.20
C GLY A 75 28.91 3.76 15.01
N SER A 76 29.38 2.65 14.45
CA SER A 76 30.32 2.65 13.30
C SER A 76 29.66 2.91 11.95
N THR A 77 28.33 2.82 11.87
CA THR A 77 27.52 3.09 10.68
C THR A 77 26.35 4.01 11.06
N ALA A 78 25.62 4.52 10.06
CA ALA A 78 24.36 5.22 10.25
C ALA A 78 23.28 4.61 9.36
N PHE A 79 22.05 4.53 9.86
CA PHE A 79 20.90 4.26 9.01
C PHE A 79 20.70 5.43 8.05
N GLN A 80 20.69 5.12 6.77
CA GLN A 80 20.41 6.07 5.71
C GLN A 80 18.93 6.02 5.36
N ILE A 81 18.32 7.19 5.25
CA ILE A 81 17.01 7.38 4.63
C ILE A 81 17.26 8.06 3.30
N GLY A 82 16.80 7.44 2.23
CA GLY A 82 16.90 8.01 0.90
C GLY A 82 15.69 7.72 0.04
N ILE A 83 15.83 8.15 -1.21
CA ILE A 83 14.90 7.92 -2.30
C ILE A 83 15.61 7.15 -3.40
N GLN A 84 14.89 6.27 -4.09
CA GLN A 84 15.34 5.57 -5.28
C GLN A 84 14.20 5.41 -6.27
N ILE A 85 14.37 5.95 -7.48
CA ILE A 85 13.50 5.70 -8.63
C ILE A 85 14.25 4.87 -9.67
N ASP A 86 13.80 3.64 -9.84
CA ASP A 86 14.20 2.71 -10.89
C ASP A 86 12.96 2.38 -11.77
N PRO A 87 13.06 1.53 -12.81
CA PRO A 87 11.92 1.22 -13.67
C PRO A 87 10.68 0.69 -12.92
N LEU A 88 10.86 -0.11 -11.86
CA LEU A 88 9.75 -0.64 -11.06
C LEU A 88 9.08 0.47 -10.26
N SER A 89 9.87 1.29 -9.55
CA SER A 89 9.34 2.43 -8.79
C SER A 89 8.69 3.45 -9.71
N ALA A 90 9.25 3.73 -10.89
CA ALA A 90 8.69 4.69 -11.85
C ALA A 90 7.30 4.26 -12.34
N VAL A 91 7.16 3.00 -12.76
CA VAL A 91 5.87 2.45 -13.21
C VAL A 91 4.87 2.39 -12.05
N THR A 92 5.34 2.02 -10.85
CA THR A 92 4.48 1.99 -9.66
C THR A 92 3.98 3.38 -9.30
N LEU A 93 4.89 4.36 -9.29
CA LEU A 93 4.58 5.75 -9.02
C LEU A 93 3.57 6.31 -10.03
N PHE A 94 3.68 5.92 -11.30
CA PHE A 94 2.74 6.33 -12.35
C PHE A 94 1.29 5.91 -12.03
N PHE A 95 1.03 4.62 -11.84
CA PHE A 95 -0.35 4.16 -11.64
C PHE A 95 -0.88 4.59 -10.26
N VAL A 96 -0.05 4.52 -9.21
CA VAL A 96 -0.45 4.95 -7.85
C VAL A 96 -0.88 6.41 -7.85
N ALA A 97 -0.13 7.28 -8.51
CA ALA A 97 -0.46 8.69 -8.59
C ALA A 97 -1.81 8.96 -9.26
N TRP A 98 -2.09 8.26 -10.37
CA TRP A 98 -3.38 8.37 -11.06
C TRP A 98 -4.53 7.88 -10.20
N THR A 99 -4.41 6.68 -9.64
CA THR A 99 -5.50 6.07 -8.86
C THR A 99 -5.76 6.86 -7.57
N VAL A 100 -4.71 7.33 -6.88
CA VAL A 100 -4.83 8.23 -5.72
C VAL A 100 -5.62 9.50 -6.09
N LEU A 101 -5.24 10.19 -7.17
CA LEU A 101 -5.93 11.42 -7.59
C LEU A 101 -7.41 11.16 -7.89
N MET A 102 -7.73 10.09 -8.62
CA MET A 102 -9.10 9.73 -8.96
C MET A 102 -9.93 9.40 -7.72
N ILE A 103 -9.36 8.71 -6.73
CA ILE A 103 -10.03 8.42 -5.47
C ILE A 103 -10.34 9.71 -4.69
N PHE A 104 -9.43 10.69 -4.68
CA PHE A 104 -9.66 11.97 -4.00
C PHE A 104 -10.78 12.76 -4.67
N ILE A 105 -10.81 12.82 -6.01
CA ILE A 105 -11.90 13.46 -6.77
C ILE A 105 -13.23 12.76 -6.50
N TYR A 106 -13.26 11.44 -6.61
CA TYR A 106 -14.47 10.63 -6.37
C TYR A 106 -15.00 10.80 -4.94
N SER A 107 -14.10 10.91 -3.95
CA SER A 107 -14.46 11.06 -2.53
C SER A 107 -15.27 12.32 -2.23
N ILE A 108 -15.10 13.40 -3.01
CA ILE A 108 -15.85 14.66 -2.82
C ILE A 108 -17.33 14.43 -3.12
N GLY A 109 -17.62 13.79 -4.26
CA GLY A 109 -18.98 13.46 -4.67
C GLY A 109 -19.60 12.39 -3.78
N TYR A 110 -18.84 11.35 -3.44
CA TYR A 110 -19.32 10.25 -2.59
C TYR A 110 -19.80 10.71 -1.21
N HIS A 111 -19.12 11.70 -0.61
CA HIS A 111 -19.50 12.25 0.70
C HIS A 111 -20.47 13.43 0.61
N ASN A 112 -21.16 13.60 -0.53
CA ASN A 112 -22.24 14.54 -0.74
C ASN A 112 -21.87 16.00 -0.41
N PHE A 113 -20.69 16.44 -0.82
CA PHE A 113 -20.30 17.83 -0.60
C PHE A 113 -21.32 18.79 -1.25
N GLY A 114 -21.73 19.83 -0.52
CA GLY A 114 -22.75 20.78 -0.95
C GLY A 114 -24.19 20.41 -0.56
N GLN A 115 -24.44 19.18 -0.10
CA GLN A 115 -25.74 18.78 0.43
C GLN A 115 -25.95 19.26 1.89
N PRO A 116 -27.21 19.42 2.33
CA PRO A 116 -27.49 19.81 3.71
C PRO A 116 -27.09 18.74 4.73
N LYS A 117 -26.93 19.16 5.99
CA LYS A 117 -26.70 18.25 7.12
C LYS A 117 -28.00 17.53 7.48
N GLY A 118 -27.95 16.22 7.69
CA GLY A 118 -29.11 15.46 8.17
C GLY A 118 -29.39 15.76 9.63
N GLN A 119 -30.67 15.87 9.98
CA GLN A 119 -31.10 16.18 11.36
C GLN A 119 -30.74 15.05 12.35
N HIS A 120 -30.63 13.83 11.86
CA HIS A 120 -30.33 12.63 12.65
C HIS A 120 -28.92 12.09 12.41
N ASP A 121 -28.10 12.77 11.61
CA ASP A 121 -26.74 12.33 11.33
C ASP A 121 -25.85 12.49 12.57
N ARG A 122 -25.05 11.45 12.87
CA ARG A 122 -24.16 11.42 14.03
C ARG A 122 -22.75 11.06 13.59
N PRO A 123 -21.72 11.72 14.16
CA PRO A 123 -20.33 11.32 13.93
C PRO A 123 -20.12 9.84 14.28
N GLY A 124 -19.47 9.10 13.38
CA GLY A 124 -19.16 7.69 13.54
C GLY A 124 -20.25 6.74 13.02
N LEU A 125 -21.32 7.24 12.42
CA LEU A 125 -22.32 6.44 11.72
C LEU A 125 -22.46 6.93 10.26
N PRO A 126 -22.86 6.05 9.33
CA PRO A 126 -23.14 6.46 7.96
C PRO A 126 -24.26 7.52 7.91
N PRO A 127 -24.20 8.48 6.98
CA PRO A 127 -25.24 9.51 6.84
C PRO A 127 -26.58 8.90 6.47
N HIS A 128 -27.65 9.36 7.12
CA HIS A 128 -29.03 8.93 6.89
C HIS A 128 -29.77 9.83 5.90
N GLY A 129 -29.17 10.90 5.40
CA GLY A 129 -29.84 11.86 4.53
C GLY A 129 -30.47 13.02 5.30
N ALA A 130 -30.86 14.04 4.55
CA ALA A 130 -31.46 15.25 5.05
C ALA A 130 -32.86 15.43 4.46
N GLU A 131 -33.75 16.03 5.23
CA GLU A 131 -35.09 16.40 4.79
C GLU A 131 -35.10 17.87 4.37
N ILE A 132 -35.55 18.13 3.15
CA ILE A 132 -35.72 19.49 2.60
C ILE A 132 -37.19 19.68 2.26
N LYS A 133 -37.75 20.85 2.60
CA LYS A 133 -39.08 21.25 2.15
C LYS A 133 -38.97 22.00 0.82
N ASP A 134 -39.76 21.59 -0.17
CA ASP A 134 -39.87 22.30 -1.43
C ASP A 134 -40.72 23.59 -1.30
N SER A 135 -40.79 24.37 -2.38
CA SER A 135 -41.57 25.61 -2.45
C SER A 135 -43.08 25.40 -2.29
N HIS A 136 -43.57 24.16 -2.42
CA HIS A 136 -44.97 23.77 -2.27
C HIS A 136 -45.24 23.14 -0.88
N GLY A 137 -44.23 23.08 0.00
CA GLY A 137 -44.34 22.56 1.36
C GLY A 137 -44.19 21.04 1.48
N HIS A 138 -43.87 20.32 0.40
CA HIS A 138 -43.64 18.88 0.47
C HIS A 138 -42.22 18.58 0.95
N THR A 139 -42.07 17.58 1.81
CA THR A 139 -40.78 17.15 2.35
C THR A 139 -40.17 16.06 1.46
N HIS A 140 -38.95 16.30 0.98
CA HIS A 140 -38.17 15.34 0.20
C HIS A 140 -36.91 14.95 0.96
N ARG A 141 -36.54 13.67 0.91
CA ARG A 141 -35.28 13.18 1.49
C ARG A 141 -34.19 13.21 0.43
N VAL A 142 -33.10 13.91 0.73
CA VAL A 142 -31.90 13.96 -0.09
C VAL A 142 -30.72 13.32 0.64
N PRO A 143 -29.64 12.96 -0.05
CA PRO A 143 -28.39 12.60 0.61
C PRO A 143 -27.87 13.75 1.48
N SER A 144 -27.27 13.43 2.63
CA SER A 144 -26.67 14.43 3.51
C SER A 144 -25.15 14.37 3.47
N ILE A 145 -24.52 15.49 3.81
CA ILE A 145 -23.07 15.57 3.91
C ILE A 145 -22.54 14.71 5.06
N GLU A 146 -21.42 14.01 4.83
CA GLU A 146 -20.76 13.18 5.85
C GLU A 146 -20.38 14.01 7.10
N PRO A 147 -20.85 13.62 8.31
CA PRO A 147 -20.52 14.33 9.55
C PRO A 147 -19.03 14.46 9.85
N MET A 148 -18.22 13.47 9.44
CA MET A 148 -16.78 13.40 9.72
C MET A 148 -15.92 13.72 8.49
N TYR A 149 -16.43 14.56 7.59
CA TYR A 149 -15.82 14.90 6.30
C TYR A 149 -14.35 15.31 6.39
N ALA A 150 -14.00 16.26 7.28
CA ALA A 150 -12.61 16.71 7.43
C ALA A 150 -11.66 15.59 7.89
N ARG A 151 -12.12 14.72 8.79
CA ARG A 151 -11.34 13.56 9.27
C ARG A 151 -11.09 12.56 8.14
N PHE A 152 -12.08 12.34 7.28
CA PHE A 152 -11.92 11.47 6.11
C PHE A 152 -10.77 11.94 5.21
N PHE A 153 -10.80 13.21 4.80
CA PHE A 153 -9.77 13.78 3.91
C PHE A 153 -8.39 13.87 4.55
N ALA A 154 -8.32 14.09 5.87
CA ALA A 154 -7.05 13.97 6.59
C ALA A 154 -6.50 12.54 6.49
N LEU A 155 -7.29 11.53 6.87
CA LEU A 155 -6.83 10.15 6.93
C LEU A 155 -6.42 9.59 5.56
N ILE A 156 -7.16 9.91 4.50
CA ILE A 156 -6.81 9.47 3.15
C ILE A 156 -5.55 10.20 2.61
N SER A 157 -5.28 11.42 3.07
CA SER A 157 -4.02 12.15 2.78
C SER A 157 -2.82 11.49 3.47
N LEU A 158 -2.96 11.09 4.74
CA LEU A 158 -1.92 10.34 5.44
C LEU A 158 -1.68 8.96 4.82
N PHE A 159 -2.76 8.31 4.35
CA PHE A 159 -2.67 7.07 3.60
C PHE A 159 -1.85 7.26 2.30
N ALA A 160 -2.17 8.30 1.52
CA ALA A 160 -1.45 8.61 0.29
C ALA A 160 0.04 8.89 0.55
N PHE A 161 0.37 9.65 1.61
CA PHE A 161 1.76 9.85 2.05
C PHE A 161 2.47 8.51 2.25
N ALA A 162 1.86 7.61 3.02
CA ALA A 162 2.46 6.32 3.35
C ALA A 162 2.74 5.47 2.10
N MET A 163 1.81 5.46 1.14
CA MET A 163 2.01 4.76 -0.13
C MET A 163 3.12 5.40 -0.96
N PHE A 164 3.13 6.73 -1.14
CA PHE A 164 4.17 7.39 -1.91
C PHE A 164 5.55 7.18 -1.27
N LEU A 165 5.65 7.29 0.06
CA LEU A 165 6.90 7.02 0.80
C LEU A 165 7.41 5.59 0.53
N LEU A 166 6.52 4.61 0.56
CA LEU A 166 6.82 3.20 0.29
C LEU A 166 7.36 2.97 -1.13
N VAL A 167 6.86 3.70 -2.12
CA VAL A 167 7.29 3.56 -3.52
C VAL A 167 8.63 4.26 -3.78
N VAL A 168 8.84 5.45 -3.21
CA VAL A 168 10.01 6.28 -3.53
C VAL A 168 11.25 5.95 -2.70
N THR A 169 11.13 5.23 -1.58
CA THR A 169 12.26 4.92 -0.69
C THR A 169 13.34 4.04 -1.33
N ASP A 170 14.58 4.16 -0.85
CA ASP A 170 15.74 3.32 -1.21
C ASP A 170 16.10 2.25 -0.15
N ASN A 171 15.40 2.24 0.98
CA ASN A 171 15.73 1.42 2.14
C ASN A 171 14.49 0.68 2.65
N LEU A 172 14.68 -0.59 3.03
CA LEU A 172 13.63 -1.47 3.53
C LEU A 172 13.05 -1.02 4.87
N LEU A 173 13.83 -0.34 5.73
CA LEU A 173 13.32 0.21 6.99
C LEU A 173 12.30 1.33 6.75
N THR A 174 12.60 2.26 5.85
CA THR A 174 11.67 3.34 5.48
C THR A 174 10.44 2.77 4.75
N LEU A 175 10.63 1.71 3.96
CA LEU A 175 9.50 0.94 3.39
C LEU A 175 8.62 0.39 4.51
N TYR A 176 9.21 -0.25 5.52
CA TYR A 176 8.49 -0.76 6.70
C TYR A 176 7.74 0.35 7.44
N ILE A 177 8.33 1.54 7.58
CA ILE A 177 7.64 2.70 8.19
C ILE A 177 6.41 3.11 7.37
N GLY A 178 6.53 3.23 6.04
CA GLY A 178 5.39 3.52 5.17
C GLY A 178 4.32 2.42 5.24
N TRP A 179 4.74 1.16 5.28
CA TRP A 179 3.90 -0.02 5.41
C TRP A 179 3.05 -0.02 6.70
N GLU A 180 3.66 0.41 7.80
CA GLU A 180 3.05 0.54 9.11
C GLU A 180 2.05 1.70 9.19
N ILE A 181 2.44 2.87 8.69
CA ILE A 181 1.55 4.04 8.64
C ILE A 181 0.33 3.71 7.78
N MET A 182 0.53 3.04 6.64
CA MET A 182 -0.57 2.56 5.80
C MET A 182 -1.49 1.57 6.53
N GLY A 183 -0.94 0.66 7.33
CA GLY A 183 -1.72 -0.25 8.19
C GLY A 183 -2.54 0.47 9.27
N LEU A 184 -1.99 1.53 9.86
CA LEU A 184 -2.72 2.38 10.81
C LEU A 184 -3.85 3.16 10.10
N CYS A 185 -3.57 3.74 8.94
CA CYS A 185 -4.57 4.45 8.16
C CYS A 185 -5.71 3.53 7.72
N SER A 186 -5.41 2.30 7.29
CA SER A 186 -6.45 1.33 6.92
C SER A 186 -7.33 0.94 8.11
N TYR A 187 -6.76 0.74 9.30
CA TYR A 187 -7.52 0.52 10.53
C TYR A 187 -8.52 1.66 10.79
N LEU A 188 -8.05 2.90 10.74
CA LEU A 188 -8.87 4.08 11.00
C LEU A 188 -9.94 4.34 9.93
N LEU A 189 -9.67 3.96 8.68
CA LEU A 189 -10.59 4.17 7.54
C LEU A 189 -11.60 3.04 7.35
N ILE A 190 -11.23 1.78 7.62
CA ILE A 190 -12.19 0.66 7.67
C ILE A 190 -13.18 0.89 8.81
N GLY A 191 -12.66 1.31 9.98
CA GLY A 191 -13.45 1.68 11.14
C GLY A 191 -13.95 3.12 11.13
N PHE A 192 -14.06 3.76 9.96
CA PHE A 192 -14.44 5.18 9.88
C PHE A 192 -15.80 5.44 10.54
N TRP A 193 -16.76 4.55 10.30
CA TRP A 193 -18.05 4.52 10.99
C TRP A 193 -18.02 3.64 12.25
N TYR A 194 -17.13 3.97 13.20
CA TYR A 194 -16.88 3.21 14.43
C TYR A 194 -18.09 3.01 15.35
N GLY A 195 -19.16 3.79 15.18
CA GLY A 195 -20.42 3.61 15.89
C GLY A 195 -21.16 2.33 15.46
N LYS A 196 -20.88 1.83 14.25
CA LYS A 196 -21.40 0.55 13.75
C LYS A 196 -20.52 -0.59 14.26
N GLU A 197 -21.11 -1.53 15.00
CA GLU A 197 -20.38 -2.65 15.58
C GLU A 197 -19.66 -3.52 14.53
N SER A 198 -20.27 -3.76 13.36
CA SER A 198 -19.63 -4.51 12.28
C SER A 198 -18.37 -3.82 11.76
N ALA A 199 -18.38 -2.49 11.62
CA ALA A 199 -17.21 -1.72 11.19
C ALA A 199 -16.08 -1.76 12.24
N ARG A 200 -16.43 -1.70 13.54
CA ARG A 200 -15.47 -1.85 14.64
C ARG A 200 -14.84 -3.24 14.68
N ASN A 201 -15.63 -4.29 14.45
CA ASN A 201 -15.10 -5.65 14.41
C ASN A 201 -14.22 -5.87 13.16
N ALA A 202 -14.62 -5.30 12.01
CA ALA A 202 -13.86 -5.35 10.77
C ALA A 202 -12.50 -4.65 10.88
N MET A 203 -12.44 -3.43 11.45
CA MET A 203 -11.17 -2.72 11.61
C MET A 203 -10.19 -3.50 12.49
N ILE A 204 -10.66 -4.09 13.60
CA ILE A 204 -9.81 -4.88 14.50
C ILE A 204 -9.29 -6.13 13.79
N LYS A 205 -10.18 -6.85 13.08
CA LYS A 205 -9.79 -8.04 12.31
C LYS A 205 -8.72 -7.68 11.26
N ALA A 206 -8.90 -6.59 10.52
CA ALA A 206 -7.94 -6.14 9.52
C ALA A 206 -6.59 -5.76 10.10
N PHE A 207 -6.60 -4.99 11.19
CA PHE A 207 -5.35 -4.59 11.82
C PHE A 207 -4.60 -5.77 12.41
N LEU A 208 -5.26 -6.64 13.17
CA LEU A 208 -4.61 -7.80 13.79
C LEU A 208 -4.09 -8.81 12.75
N THR A 209 -4.88 -9.10 11.71
CA THR A 209 -4.49 -10.08 10.69
C THR A 209 -3.26 -9.60 9.91
N THR A 210 -3.21 -8.32 9.54
CA THR A 210 -2.06 -7.74 8.83
C THR A 210 -0.85 -7.59 9.76
N ARG A 211 -1.08 -7.22 11.02
CA ARG A 211 -0.06 -7.08 12.06
C ARG A 211 0.76 -8.35 12.26
N VAL A 212 0.11 -9.52 12.22
CA VAL A 212 0.82 -10.80 12.33
C VAL A 212 1.88 -10.91 11.23
N GLY A 213 1.53 -10.61 9.98
CA GLY A 213 2.48 -10.58 8.87
C GLY A 213 3.60 -9.56 9.07
N ASP A 214 3.23 -8.36 9.52
CA ASP A 214 4.14 -7.24 9.73
C ASP A 214 5.23 -7.56 10.79
N VAL A 215 4.92 -8.39 11.79
CA VAL A 215 5.89 -8.84 12.80
C VAL A 215 6.92 -9.79 12.19
N PHE A 216 6.51 -10.77 11.37
CA PHE A 216 7.45 -11.67 10.70
C PHE A 216 8.35 -10.92 9.71
N MET A 217 7.78 -9.96 8.99
CA MET A 217 8.56 -9.10 8.10
C MET A 217 9.62 -8.30 8.87
N LEU A 218 9.29 -7.79 10.06
CA LEU A 218 10.24 -7.10 10.94
C LEU A 218 11.37 -8.03 11.41
N LEU A 219 11.07 -9.30 11.70
CA LEU A 219 12.11 -10.29 12.01
C LEU A 219 13.03 -10.54 10.81
N GLY A 220 12.47 -10.60 9.59
CA GLY A 220 13.25 -10.69 8.36
C GLY A 220 14.16 -9.48 8.16
N LEU A 221 13.65 -8.28 8.46
CA LEU A 221 14.41 -7.03 8.43
C LEU A 221 15.60 -7.06 9.41
N ALA A 222 15.33 -7.45 10.66
CA ALA A 222 16.35 -7.53 11.71
C ALA A 222 17.43 -8.56 11.37
N ALA A 223 17.03 -9.73 10.86
CA ALA A 223 17.95 -10.76 10.41
C ALA A 223 18.83 -10.27 9.24
N LEU A 224 18.22 -9.62 8.23
CA LEU A 224 18.97 -9.07 7.10
C LEU A 224 20.01 -8.04 7.56
N TYR A 225 19.60 -7.07 8.39
CA TYR A 225 20.50 -6.06 8.93
C TYR A 225 21.64 -6.68 9.75
N SER A 226 21.36 -7.70 10.55
CA SER A 226 22.39 -8.36 11.37
C SER A 226 23.49 -9.03 10.55
N LEU A 227 23.20 -9.42 9.31
CA LEU A 227 24.13 -10.11 8.42
C LEU A 227 24.84 -9.17 7.44
N THR A 228 24.16 -8.12 6.97
CA THR A 228 24.67 -7.21 5.94
C THR A 228 25.15 -5.87 6.49
N GLY A 229 24.74 -5.49 7.72
CA GLY A 229 25.00 -4.18 8.31
C GLY A 229 24.25 -3.01 7.66
N THR A 230 23.36 -3.28 6.68
CA THR A 230 22.62 -2.26 5.93
C THR A 230 21.25 -2.79 5.50
N LEU A 231 20.33 -1.88 5.18
CA LEU A 231 19.00 -2.18 4.64
C LEU A 231 18.73 -1.45 3.32
N ASN A 232 19.77 -0.83 2.76
CA ASN A 232 19.72 -0.13 1.47
C ASN A 232 19.61 -1.14 0.31
N TYR A 233 18.74 -0.85 -0.66
CA TYR A 233 18.48 -1.74 -1.78
C TYR A 233 19.69 -1.96 -2.67
N GLN A 234 20.43 -0.91 -3.03
CA GLN A 234 21.58 -1.03 -3.93
C GLN A 234 22.69 -1.86 -3.28
N ALA A 235 22.95 -1.66 -1.99
CA ALA A 235 23.99 -2.37 -1.27
C ALA A 235 23.72 -3.88 -1.15
N ILE A 236 22.45 -4.30 -1.17
CA ILE A 236 22.04 -5.70 -0.97
C ILE A 236 21.66 -6.35 -2.30
N LEU A 237 20.67 -5.79 -2.99
CA LEU A 237 20.01 -6.42 -4.14
C LEU A 237 20.85 -6.36 -5.41
N ASN A 238 21.74 -5.37 -5.55
CA ASN A 238 22.64 -5.24 -6.70
C ASN A 238 24.04 -5.80 -6.42
N ASN A 239 24.26 -6.46 -5.26
CA ASN A 239 25.55 -6.99 -4.88
C ASN A 239 25.55 -8.54 -4.91
N PRO A 240 26.10 -9.15 -5.98
CA PRO A 240 26.13 -10.62 -6.12
C PRO A 240 26.89 -11.33 -5.00
N ALA A 241 27.90 -10.69 -4.40
CA ALA A 241 28.66 -11.28 -3.31
C ALA A 241 27.82 -11.38 -2.03
N VAL A 242 27.01 -10.35 -1.74
CA VAL A 242 26.07 -10.38 -0.60
C VAL A 242 24.99 -11.43 -0.83
N LEU A 243 24.35 -11.43 -2.00
CA LEU A 243 23.30 -12.41 -2.33
C LEU A 243 23.83 -13.85 -2.32
N GLY A 244 25.02 -14.08 -2.91
CA GLY A 244 25.69 -15.38 -2.89
C GLY A 244 26.09 -15.82 -1.48
N GLY A 245 26.56 -14.88 -0.64
CA GLY A 245 26.83 -15.15 0.77
C GLY A 245 25.59 -15.60 1.53
N LEU A 246 24.47 -14.88 1.38
CA LEU A 246 23.20 -15.23 2.01
C LEU A 246 22.61 -16.55 1.50
N ALA A 247 22.79 -16.85 0.21
CA ALA A 247 22.31 -18.10 -0.39
C ALA A 247 23.08 -19.34 0.08
N ASN A 248 24.38 -19.21 0.35
CA ASN A 248 25.24 -20.32 0.76
C ASN A 248 25.39 -20.45 2.29
N ALA A 249 25.11 -19.39 3.05
CA ALA A 249 25.20 -19.43 4.50
C ALA A 249 23.99 -20.17 5.12
N ALA A 250 24.28 -21.16 5.97
CA ALA A 250 23.26 -21.92 6.69
C ALA A 250 22.56 -21.04 7.74
N SER A 251 21.23 -21.07 7.75
CA SER A 251 20.42 -20.42 8.78
C SER A 251 20.26 -21.33 10.02
N PRO A 252 19.69 -20.83 11.13
CA PRO A 252 19.36 -21.65 12.29
C PRO A 252 18.35 -22.77 12.01
N LEU A 253 17.61 -22.69 10.90
CA LEU A 253 16.71 -23.75 10.45
C LEU A 253 17.47 -24.73 9.54
N ALA A 254 17.50 -25.99 9.96
CA ALA A 254 18.22 -27.04 9.25
C ALA A 254 17.76 -27.15 7.78
N GLY A 255 18.72 -27.10 6.85
CA GLY A 255 18.46 -27.21 5.41
C GLY A 255 17.96 -25.93 4.74
N VAL A 256 17.86 -24.82 5.47
CA VAL A 256 17.42 -23.52 4.91
C VAL A 256 18.57 -22.53 4.96
N SER A 257 18.85 -21.86 3.84
CA SER A 257 19.83 -20.76 3.78
C SER A 257 19.30 -19.48 4.41
N TRP A 258 20.18 -18.54 4.76
CA TRP A 258 19.75 -17.23 5.25
C TRP A 258 18.90 -16.47 4.23
N ALA A 259 19.24 -16.53 2.93
CA ALA A 259 18.39 -15.97 1.87
C ALA A 259 16.99 -16.60 1.85
N GLY A 260 16.90 -17.93 2.02
CA GLY A 260 15.63 -18.65 2.08
C GLY A 260 14.79 -18.24 3.29
N LEU A 261 15.39 -18.18 4.49
CA LEU A 261 14.70 -17.81 5.72
C LEU A 261 14.23 -16.34 5.68
N ILE A 262 15.12 -15.40 5.34
CA ILE A 262 14.77 -13.98 5.22
C ILE A 262 13.68 -13.80 4.16
N GLY A 263 13.82 -14.46 3.01
CA GLY A 263 12.83 -14.38 1.94
C GLY A 263 11.44 -14.84 2.39
N VAL A 264 11.34 -15.96 3.11
CA VAL A 264 10.06 -16.43 3.66
C VAL A 264 9.49 -15.44 4.69
N LEU A 265 10.32 -14.89 5.58
CA LEU A 265 9.89 -13.89 6.57
C LEU A 265 9.33 -12.62 5.91
N LEU A 266 9.97 -12.14 4.83
CA LEU A 266 9.46 -11.00 4.05
C LEU A 266 8.15 -11.36 3.34
N ILE A 267 8.05 -12.55 2.75
CA ILE A 267 6.83 -13.01 2.06
C ILE A 267 5.65 -13.13 3.04
N ILE A 268 5.87 -13.53 4.30
CA ILE A 268 4.79 -13.57 5.30
C ILE A 268 4.17 -12.18 5.51
N GLY A 269 4.99 -11.12 5.45
CA GLY A 269 4.50 -9.72 5.41
C GLY A 269 3.57 -9.48 4.22
N THR A 270 4.00 -9.85 3.02
CA THR A 270 3.18 -9.77 1.80
C THR A 270 1.91 -10.62 1.90
N ILE A 271 1.96 -11.83 2.46
CA ILE A 271 0.78 -12.67 2.67
C ILE A 271 -0.26 -11.93 3.53
N GLY A 272 0.19 -11.21 4.57
CA GLY A 272 -0.66 -10.35 5.39
C GLY A 272 -1.29 -9.19 4.62
N LYS A 273 -0.47 -8.30 4.03
CA LYS A 273 -0.99 -7.06 3.37
C LYS A 273 -1.67 -7.29 2.03
N SER A 274 -1.24 -8.28 1.25
CA SER A 274 -1.88 -8.65 -0.03
C SER A 274 -2.97 -9.70 0.14
N ALA A 275 -3.42 -9.93 1.38
CA ALA A 275 -4.55 -10.80 1.72
C ALA A 275 -4.45 -12.20 1.07
N GLN A 276 -3.27 -12.80 1.12
CA GLN A 276 -3.06 -14.15 0.60
C GLN A 276 -3.49 -15.19 1.65
N PHE A 277 -3.79 -16.41 1.22
CA PHE A 277 -4.03 -17.49 2.15
C PHE A 277 -2.79 -17.73 3.06
N PRO A 278 -2.95 -17.91 4.38
CA PRO A 278 -4.20 -18.00 5.16
C PRO A 278 -4.70 -16.66 5.72
N LEU A 279 -3.96 -15.56 5.56
CA LEU A 279 -4.28 -14.25 6.14
C LEU A 279 -5.28 -13.41 5.32
N HIS A 280 -5.96 -13.99 4.33
CA HIS A 280 -6.91 -13.32 3.44
C HIS A 280 -8.19 -12.80 4.11
N ILE A 281 -8.56 -13.35 5.27
CA ILE A 281 -9.90 -13.20 5.90
C ILE A 281 -10.30 -11.76 6.24
N TRP A 282 -9.35 -10.83 6.31
CA TRP A 282 -9.66 -9.46 6.66
C TRP A 282 -10.19 -8.63 5.49
N LEU A 283 -9.77 -8.96 4.27
CA LEU A 283 -10.01 -8.11 3.10
C LEU A 283 -11.50 -8.05 2.70
N PRO A 284 -12.28 -9.15 2.76
CA PRO A 284 -13.73 -9.08 2.51
C PRO A 284 -14.49 -8.24 3.55
N ASP A 285 -14.05 -8.25 4.81
CA ASP A 285 -14.68 -7.48 5.89
C ASP A 285 -14.27 -6.00 5.86
N ALA A 286 -13.12 -5.67 5.27
CA ALA A 286 -12.68 -4.29 5.04
C ALA A 286 -13.67 -3.47 4.18
N MET A 287 -14.63 -4.13 3.50
CA MET A 287 -15.72 -3.51 2.74
C MET A 287 -16.73 -2.72 3.59
N GLU A 288 -16.65 -2.82 4.92
CA GLU A 288 -17.44 -1.99 5.85
C GLU A 288 -17.08 -0.50 5.77
N GLY A 289 -15.87 -0.17 5.28
CA GLY A 289 -15.46 1.22 5.08
C GLY A 289 -16.20 1.93 3.93
N PRO A 290 -16.09 3.28 3.86
CA PRO A 290 -16.56 4.04 2.71
C PRO A 290 -16.00 3.51 1.40
N THR A 291 -16.80 3.48 0.32
CA THR A 291 -16.36 2.93 -0.98
C THR A 291 -15.03 3.51 -1.50
N PRO A 292 -14.70 4.81 -1.34
CA PRO A 292 -13.39 5.32 -1.75
C PRO A 292 -12.21 4.68 -0.97
N VAL A 293 -12.42 4.27 0.29
CA VAL A 293 -11.41 3.54 1.09
C VAL A 293 -11.18 2.15 0.52
N SER A 294 -12.26 1.46 0.14
CA SER A 294 -12.16 0.17 -0.54
C SER A 294 -11.39 0.29 -1.86
N ALA A 295 -11.66 1.32 -2.67
CA ALA A 295 -10.88 1.58 -3.89
C ALA A 295 -9.39 1.82 -3.58
N MET A 296 -9.09 2.63 -2.55
CA MET A 296 -7.72 2.91 -2.10
C MET A 296 -6.98 1.62 -1.72
N ILE A 297 -7.56 0.81 -0.83
CA ILE A 297 -6.94 -0.39 -0.27
C ILE A 297 -6.78 -1.50 -1.32
N HIS A 298 -7.78 -1.71 -2.20
CA HIS A 298 -7.87 -2.90 -3.05
C HIS A 298 -7.29 -2.74 -4.47
N ALA A 299 -7.29 -1.52 -5.01
CA ALA A 299 -6.76 -1.28 -6.36
C ALA A 299 -5.37 -0.63 -6.29
N ALA A 300 -5.29 0.49 -5.59
CA ALA A 300 -4.14 1.39 -5.73
C ALA A 300 -2.95 1.06 -4.83
N THR A 301 -3.18 0.60 -3.59
CA THR A 301 -2.16 0.77 -2.53
C THR A 301 -1.88 -0.45 -1.67
N MET A 302 -2.68 -0.72 -0.63
CA MET A 302 -2.30 -1.62 0.46
C MET A 302 -1.96 -3.02 -0.02
N VAL A 303 -2.82 -3.58 -0.86
CA VAL A 303 -2.61 -4.92 -1.39
C VAL A 303 -1.51 -4.95 -2.46
N SER A 304 -1.40 -3.87 -3.24
CA SER A 304 -0.38 -3.67 -4.29
C SER A 304 1.02 -3.49 -3.71
N ALA A 305 1.14 -2.90 -2.52
CA ALA A 305 2.39 -2.69 -1.81
C ALA A 305 3.09 -4.01 -1.45
N GLY A 306 2.33 -5.05 -1.09
CA GLY A 306 2.90 -6.37 -0.81
C GLY A 306 3.45 -7.06 -2.07
N VAL A 307 2.76 -6.92 -3.21
CA VAL A 307 3.27 -7.40 -4.50
C VAL A 307 4.50 -6.60 -4.94
N TYR A 308 4.47 -5.28 -4.77
CA TYR A 308 5.59 -4.38 -5.04
C TYR A 308 6.85 -4.77 -4.24
N LEU A 309 6.71 -5.04 -2.93
CA LEU A 309 7.81 -5.51 -2.09
C LEU A 309 8.45 -6.77 -2.66
N VAL A 310 7.63 -7.76 -3.04
CA VAL A 310 8.14 -9.04 -3.58
C VAL A 310 8.83 -8.84 -4.92
N ILE A 311 8.30 -8.00 -5.82
CA ILE A 311 8.97 -7.71 -7.09
C ILE A 311 10.30 -7.01 -6.83
N ARG A 312 10.33 -6.01 -5.93
CA ARG A 312 11.56 -5.27 -5.57
C ARG A 312 12.62 -6.19 -4.97
N PHE A 313 12.22 -7.09 -4.07
CA PHE A 313 13.12 -8.02 -3.39
C PHE A 313 13.34 -9.34 -4.14
N PHE A 314 12.81 -9.48 -5.35
CA PHE A 314 12.96 -10.69 -6.15
C PHE A 314 14.42 -11.16 -6.29
N PRO A 315 15.45 -10.30 -6.44
CA PRO A 315 16.86 -10.74 -6.42
C PRO A 315 17.27 -11.47 -5.14
N LEU A 316 16.76 -11.07 -3.98
CA LEU A 316 16.98 -11.77 -2.71
C LEU A 316 16.17 -13.08 -2.64
N LEU A 317 14.92 -13.05 -3.07
CA LEU A 317 14.02 -14.21 -3.02
C LEU A 317 14.47 -15.34 -3.97
N SER A 318 15.12 -14.98 -5.07
CA SER A 318 15.70 -15.91 -6.05
C SER A 318 17.18 -16.19 -5.83
N ALA A 319 17.79 -15.70 -4.74
CA ALA A 319 19.20 -15.94 -4.47
C ALA A 319 19.48 -17.44 -4.27
N GLY A 320 20.38 -17.99 -5.09
CA GLY A 320 20.66 -19.42 -5.15
C GLY A 320 19.79 -20.21 -6.15
N TRP A 321 18.94 -19.54 -6.93
CA TRP A 321 18.18 -20.18 -8.00
C TRP A 321 19.08 -20.55 -9.19
N ASP A 322 19.04 -21.81 -9.60
CA ASP A 322 19.78 -22.37 -10.73
C ASP A 322 18.97 -22.43 -12.03
N GLY A 323 17.78 -21.84 -12.04
CA GLY A 323 16.83 -21.86 -13.16
C GLY A 323 15.97 -23.13 -13.25
N HIS A 324 16.28 -24.18 -12.48
CA HIS A 324 15.60 -25.47 -12.56
C HIS A 324 14.73 -25.74 -11.34
N SER A 325 15.25 -25.48 -10.14
CA SER A 325 14.56 -25.74 -8.88
C SER A 325 14.21 -24.43 -8.18
N PRO A 326 12.93 -24.12 -7.91
CA PRO A 326 12.56 -22.89 -7.23
C PRO A 326 13.18 -22.85 -5.83
N THR A 327 13.64 -21.67 -5.40
CA THR A 327 14.06 -21.45 -4.02
C THR A 327 12.88 -21.63 -3.07
N LEU A 328 13.15 -21.82 -1.77
CA LEU A 328 12.08 -21.93 -0.77
C LEU A 328 11.08 -20.74 -0.81
N PRO A 329 11.53 -19.46 -0.85
CA PRO A 329 10.65 -18.32 -1.05
C PRO A 329 9.77 -18.43 -2.32
N MET A 330 10.37 -18.81 -3.46
CA MET A 330 9.66 -18.96 -4.72
C MET A 330 8.61 -20.07 -4.66
N LEU A 331 8.94 -21.21 -4.06
CA LEU A 331 8.01 -22.32 -3.85
C LEU A 331 6.81 -21.89 -3.00
N VAL A 332 7.05 -21.18 -1.89
CA VAL A 332 5.99 -20.67 -1.02
C VAL A 332 5.08 -19.70 -1.78
N MET A 333 5.64 -18.75 -2.54
CA MET A 333 4.85 -17.82 -3.36
C MET A 333 4.04 -18.55 -4.43
N GLY A 334 4.65 -19.49 -5.14
CA GLY A 334 3.98 -20.28 -6.18
C GLY A 334 2.78 -21.04 -5.62
N ALA A 335 3.00 -21.77 -4.52
CA ALA A 335 1.96 -22.57 -3.89
C ALA A 335 0.84 -21.72 -3.27
N VAL A 336 1.21 -20.71 -2.45
CA VAL A 336 0.24 -19.84 -1.77
C VAL A 336 -0.52 -18.99 -2.77
N GLY A 337 0.16 -18.42 -3.77
CA GLY A 337 -0.46 -17.59 -4.80
C GLY A 337 -1.44 -18.39 -5.66
N ALA A 338 -1.04 -19.57 -6.15
CA ALA A 338 -1.91 -20.42 -6.97
C ALA A 338 -3.13 -20.91 -6.17
N PHE A 339 -2.93 -21.32 -4.91
CA PHE A 339 -4.03 -21.70 -4.04
C PHE A 339 -4.97 -20.52 -3.81
N THR A 340 -4.44 -19.35 -3.46
CA THR A 340 -5.22 -18.12 -3.21
C THR A 340 -6.04 -17.73 -4.45
N ALA A 341 -5.44 -17.79 -5.65
CA ALA A 341 -6.09 -17.46 -6.91
C ALA A 341 -7.36 -18.27 -7.13
N LEU A 342 -7.26 -19.60 -7.03
CA LEU A 342 -8.38 -20.52 -7.25
C LEU A 342 -9.40 -20.46 -6.10
N PHE A 343 -8.91 -20.45 -4.86
CA PHE A 343 -9.74 -20.42 -3.67
C PHE A 343 -10.61 -19.16 -3.60
N ALA A 344 -10.03 -17.99 -3.83
CA ALA A 344 -10.80 -16.74 -3.80
C ALA A 344 -11.81 -16.63 -4.95
N ALA A 345 -11.44 -17.09 -6.16
CA ALA A 345 -12.35 -17.10 -7.31
C ALA A 345 -13.59 -17.96 -7.07
N THR A 346 -13.42 -19.15 -6.48
CA THR A 346 -14.55 -20.03 -6.14
C THR A 346 -15.46 -19.43 -5.08
N ILE A 347 -14.91 -18.74 -4.07
CA ILE A 347 -15.73 -18.03 -3.06
C ILE A 347 -16.47 -16.85 -3.69
N ALA A 348 -15.84 -16.11 -4.62
CA ALA A 348 -16.45 -14.95 -5.28
C ALA A 348 -17.76 -15.31 -6.00
N VAL A 349 -17.82 -16.47 -6.65
CA VAL A 349 -19.02 -16.97 -7.36
C VAL A 349 -20.18 -17.23 -6.39
N ALA A 350 -19.90 -17.52 -5.13
CA ALA A 350 -20.91 -17.77 -4.10
C ALA A 350 -21.27 -16.53 -3.27
N GLN A 351 -20.73 -15.34 -3.59
CA GLN A 351 -21.06 -14.10 -2.87
C GLN A 351 -22.32 -13.44 -3.43
N ASN A 352 -23.19 -12.99 -2.52
CA ASN A 352 -24.41 -12.23 -2.85
C ASN A 352 -24.23 -10.70 -2.75
N ASP A 353 -23.08 -10.23 -2.25
CA ASP A 353 -22.77 -8.81 -2.06
C ASP A 353 -21.69 -8.37 -3.05
N ILE A 354 -21.97 -7.31 -3.82
CA ILE A 354 -21.07 -6.85 -4.90
C ILE A 354 -19.70 -6.40 -4.39
N LYS A 355 -19.64 -5.77 -3.21
CA LYS A 355 -18.39 -5.31 -2.61
C LYS A 355 -17.53 -6.50 -2.20
N ARG A 356 -18.14 -7.55 -1.64
CA ARG A 356 -17.46 -8.80 -1.31
C ARG A 356 -17.01 -9.57 -2.55
N VAL A 357 -17.82 -9.62 -3.61
CA VAL A 357 -17.41 -10.20 -4.91
C VAL A 357 -16.13 -9.50 -5.40
N LEU A 358 -16.12 -8.16 -5.40
CA LEU A 358 -14.94 -7.39 -5.81
C LEU A 358 -13.73 -7.64 -4.89
N ALA A 359 -13.95 -7.75 -3.58
CA ALA A 359 -12.88 -8.09 -2.63
C ALA A 359 -12.23 -9.44 -2.97
N TYR A 360 -13.02 -10.50 -3.17
CA TYR A 360 -12.49 -11.81 -3.53
C TYR A 360 -11.90 -11.86 -4.94
N SER A 361 -12.43 -11.06 -5.88
CA SER A 361 -11.80 -10.87 -7.19
C SER A 361 -10.38 -10.30 -7.03
N THR A 362 -10.21 -9.25 -6.23
CA THR A 362 -8.87 -8.69 -5.92
C THR A 362 -7.96 -9.73 -5.27
N ILE A 363 -8.44 -10.50 -4.28
CA ILE A 363 -7.63 -11.57 -3.64
C ILE A 363 -7.14 -12.57 -4.70
N SER A 364 -8.02 -12.95 -5.63
CA SER A 364 -7.69 -13.89 -6.71
C SER A 364 -6.64 -13.31 -7.66
N GLN A 365 -6.79 -12.06 -8.10
CA GLN A 365 -5.84 -11.39 -9.00
C GLN A 365 -4.46 -11.21 -8.38
N LEU A 366 -4.39 -10.84 -7.10
CA LEU A 366 -3.13 -10.79 -6.37
C LEU A 366 -2.52 -12.19 -6.22
N GLY A 367 -3.35 -13.22 -6.02
CA GLY A 367 -2.93 -14.62 -6.05
C GLY A 367 -2.22 -14.99 -7.36
N TYR A 368 -2.75 -14.55 -8.50
CA TYR A 368 -2.09 -14.73 -9.80
C TYR A 368 -0.75 -14.00 -9.88
N MET A 369 -0.65 -12.78 -9.37
CA MET A 369 0.61 -12.02 -9.34
C MET A 369 1.68 -12.72 -8.47
N ILE A 370 1.29 -13.19 -7.29
CA ILE A 370 2.18 -13.92 -6.37
C ILE A 370 2.57 -15.29 -6.95
N ALA A 371 1.65 -15.99 -7.62
CA ALA A 371 1.95 -17.24 -8.32
C ALA A 371 2.96 -17.03 -9.45
N ALA A 372 2.79 -15.96 -10.24
CA ALA A 372 3.73 -15.60 -11.30
C ALA A 372 5.14 -15.31 -10.76
N LEU A 373 5.24 -14.65 -9.60
CA LEU A 373 6.52 -14.43 -8.91
C LEU A 373 7.14 -15.75 -8.42
N GLY A 374 6.32 -16.71 -7.98
CA GLY A 374 6.78 -18.04 -7.58
C GLY A 374 7.43 -18.87 -8.70
N VAL A 375 7.07 -18.62 -9.96
CA VAL A 375 7.69 -19.26 -11.14
C VAL A 375 8.73 -18.38 -11.83
N GLY A 376 9.09 -17.25 -11.22
CA GLY A 376 10.09 -16.33 -11.75
C GLY A 376 9.61 -15.35 -12.83
N ALA A 377 8.30 -15.29 -13.09
CA ALA A 377 7.69 -14.39 -14.07
C ALA A 377 7.42 -12.98 -13.49
N TYR A 378 8.45 -12.33 -12.94
CA TYR A 378 8.33 -11.04 -12.26
C TYR A 378 7.85 -9.90 -13.18
N VAL A 379 8.22 -9.93 -14.47
CA VAL A 379 7.74 -8.94 -15.46
C VAL A 379 6.23 -9.06 -15.67
N ALA A 380 5.72 -10.29 -15.76
CA ALA A 380 4.29 -10.53 -15.92
C ALA A 380 3.52 -10.10 -14.66
N ALA A 381 4.06 -10.37 -13.47
CA ALA A 381 3.47 -9.91 -12.22
C ALA A 381 3.43 -8.37 -12.13
N ALA A 382 4.51 -7.68 -12.51
CA ALA A 382 4.57 -6.22 -12.53
C ALA A 382 3.58 -5.62 -13.55
N PHE A 383 3.50 -6.18 -14.76
CA PHE A 383 2.55 -5.72 -15.77
C PHE A 383 1.10 -5.93 -15.30
N HIS A 384 0.80 -7.11 -14.74
CA HIS A 384 -0.52 -7.42 -14.22
C HIS A 384 -0.91 -6.45 -13.08
N LEU A 385 0.01 -6.16 -12.17
CA LEU A 385 -0.20 -5.19 -11.09
C LEU A 385 -0.66 -3.82 -11.62
N VAL A 386 -0.01 -3.33 -12.68
CA VAL A 386 -0.36 -2.05 -13.31
C VAL A 386 -1.72 -2.10 -13.98
N THR A 387 -2.05 -3.18 -14.69
CA THR A 387 -3.34 -3.29 -15.40
C THR A 387 -4.53 -3.55 -14.46
N HIS A 388 -4.27 -4.10 -13.28
CA HIS A 388 -5.29 -4.37 -12.26
C HIS A 388 -5.64 -3.11 -11.46
N ALA A 389 -4.65 -2.27 -11.18
CA ALA A 389 -4.80 -1.01 -10.47
C ALA A 389 -5.52 0.05 -11.30
#